data_AF-A0A8J9SY86-F1
#
_entry.id   AF-A0A8J9SY86-F1
#
_cell.length_a   1.000
_cell.length_b   1.000
_cell.length_c   1.000
_cell.angle_alpha   90.00
_cell.angle_beta   90.00
_cell.angle_gamma   90.00
#
_symmetry.space_group_name_H-M   'P 1'
#
loop_
_entity.id
_entity.type
_entity.pdbx_description
1 polymer ?
#
loop_
_entity_poly.entity_id
_entity_poly.type
_entity_poly.pdbx_seq_one_letter_code
_entity_poly.pdbx_strand_id
1 'polypeptide(L)' 'MISNFFVLSPRGDTILAKQYRVDNLKQSAHERSHVEALFRKIKFWDDFATSEAEEAQAEKARQDNG' A
#
# COMPACT_ATOMS: atom_id res chain seq x y z
N MET A 1 17.82 -13.32 -8.36
CA MET A 1 16.65 -14.19 -8.11
C MET A 1 15.81 -13.56 -7.01
N ILE A 2 14.50 -13.42 -7.21
CA ILE A 2 13.62 -12.66 -6.30
C ILE A 2 13.37 -13.47 -5.01
N SER A 3 13.44 -12.82 -3.85
CA SER A 3 13.26 -13.46 -2.54
C SER A 3 11.85 -13.23 -1.98
N ASN A 4 11.39 -11.98 -2.06
CA ASN A 4 10.08 -11.54 -1.58
C ASN A 4 9.37 -10.75 -2.69
N PHE A 5 8.06 -10.94 -2.78
CA PHE A 5 7.18 -10.29 -3.75
C PHE A 5 5.93 -9.78 -3.03
N PHE A 6 5.58 -8.52 -3.27
CA PHE A 6 4.49 -7.83 -2.61
C PHE A 6 3.56 -7.19 -3.65
N VAL A 7 2.26 -7.33 -3.42
CA VAL A 7 1.20 -6.56 -4.09
C VAL A 7 0.60 -5.66 -3.03
N LEU A 8 0.62 -4.36 -3.28
CA LEU A 8 0.18 -3.35 -2.32
C LEU A 8 -1.02 -2.58 -2.87
N SER A 9 -1.87 -2.12 -1.96
CA SER A 9 -2.94 -1.17 -2.26
C SER A 9 -2.37 0.23 -2.52
N PRO A 10 -3.20 1.15 -3.03
CA PRO A 10 -2.80 2.54 -3.16
C PRO A 10 -2.45 3.29 -1.88
N ARG A 11 -2.70 2.69 -0.73
CA ARG A 11 -2.38 3.26 0.58
C ARG A 11 -1.12 2.63 1.17
N GLY A 12 -0.46 1.75 0.42
CA GLY A 12 0.70 0.99 0.87
C GLY A 12 0.35 -0.21 1.76
N ASP A 13 -0.92 -0.63 1.84
CA ASP A 13 -1.31 -1.83 2.58
C ASP A 13 -1.02 -3.09 1.76
N THR A 14 -0.52 -4.14 2.41
CA THR A 14 -0.28 -5.42 1.73
C THR A 14 -1.58 -6.11 1.36
N ILE A 15 -1.80 -6.31 0.06
CA ILE A 15 -2.87 -7.16 -0.46
C ILE A 15 -2.37 -8.62 -0.56
N LEU A 16 -1.15 -8.81 -1.06
CA LEU A 16 -0.54 -10.13 -1.21
C LEU A 16 0.96 -10.07 -0.93
N ALA A 17 1.46 -11.05 -0.18
CA ALA A 17 2.89 -11.23 0.04
C ALA A 17 3.28 -12.69 -0.25
N LYS A 18 4.24 -12.87 -1.16
CA LYS A 18 4.82 -14.17 -1.49
C LYS A 18 6.31 -14.15 -1.20
N GLN A 19 6.75 -15.11 -0.39
CA GLN A 19 8.15 -15.39 -0.15
C GLN A 19 8.53 -16.64 -0.93
N TYR A 20 9.61 -16.56 -1.69
CA TYR A 20 10.10 -17.65 -2.53
C TYR A 20 11.26 -18.41 -1.89
N ARG A 21 11.95 -17.80 -0.92
CA ARG A 21 13.05 -18.44 -0.15
C ARG A 21 12.67 -18.56 1.32
N VAL A 22 12.65 -19.78 1.82
CA VAL A 22 12.39 -20.10 3.24
C VAL A 22 13.70 -20.22 4.00
N ASP A 23 14.50 -19.15 3.99
CA ASP A 23 15.79 -19.20 4.68
C ASP A 23 15.60 -19.07 6.21
N ASN A 24 14.53 -18.41 6.70
CA ASN A 24 14.13 -18.39 8.12
C ASN A 24 12.66 -17.95 8.30
N LEU A 25 11.74 -18.89 8.60
CA LEU A 25 10.30 -18.62 8.69
C LEU A 25 9.93 -17.51 9.71
N LYS A 26 10.67 -17.38 10.82
CA LYS A 26 10.42 -16.38 11.88
C LYS A 26 10.85 -14.96 11.50
N GLN A 27 11.86 -14.80 10.66
CA GLN A 27 12.27 -13.48 10.17
C GLN A 27 11.27 -12.91 9.16
N SER A 28 10.54 -13.77 8.44
CA SER A 28 9.60 -13.32 7.40
C SER A 28 8.49 -12.40 7.90
N ALA A 29 7.94 -12.65 9.09
CA ALA A 29 6.88 -11.81 9.65
C ALA A 29 7.42 -10.41 10.02
N HIS A 30 8.65 -10.36 10.53
CA HIS A 30 9.32 -9.11 10.87
C HIS A 30 9.72 -8.32 9.61
N GLU A 31 10.21 -9.01 8.59
CA GLU A 31 10.51 -8.45 7.27
C GLU A 31 9.25 -7.88 6.60
N ARG A 32 8.12 -8.59 6.65
CA ARG A 32 6.84 -8.12 6.11
C ARG A 32 6.40 -6.79 6.73
N SER A 33 6.44 -6.69 8.07
CA SER A 33 6.07 -5.46 8.78
C SER A 33 7.00 -4.28 8.46
N HIS A 34 8.31 -4.54 8.33
CA HIS A 34 9.27 -3.51 7.92
C HIS A 34 9.04 -3.02 6.49
N VAL A 35 8.70 -3.94 5.60
CA VAL A 35 8.42 -3.65 4.20
C VAL A 35 7.13 -2.85 4.05
N GLU A 36 6.08 -3.18 4.79
CA GLU A 36 4.84 -2.37 4.85
C GLU A 36 5.11 -0.95 5.34
N ALA A 37 5.89 -0.81 6.42
CA ALA A 37 6.27 0.49 6.94
C ALA A 37 7.14 1.30 5.96
N LEU A 38 7.99 0.63 5.18
CA LEU A 38 8.77 1.25 4.11
C LEU A 38 7.86 1.77 3.00
N PHE A 39 6.96 0.93 2.49
CA PHE A 39 6.11 1.30 1.37
C PHE A 39 5.10 2.41 1.73
N ARG A 40 4.58 2.45 2.96
CA ARG A 40 3.76 3.57 3.43
C ARG A 40 4.53 4.90 3.50
N LYS A 41 5.85 4.86 3.68
CA LYS A 41 6.71 6.07 3.70
C LYS A 41 7.09 6.57 2.32
N ILE A 42 6.85 5.80 1.25
CA ILE A 42 7.15 6.23 -0.11
C ILE A 42 6.10 7.25 -0.53
N LYS A 43 6.55 8.50 -0.68
CA LYS A 43 5.76 9.71 -0.99
C LYS A 43 4.77 9.55 -2.16
N PHE A 44 5.06 8.64 -3.10
CA PHE A 44 4.17 8.33 -4.24
C PHE A 44 2.73 8.01 -3.82
N TRP A 45 2.52 7.45 -2.62
CA TRP A 45 1.18 7.13 -2.12
C TRP A 45 0.45 8.29 -1.44
N ASP A 46 1.16 9.31 -0.96
CA ASP A 46 0.52 10.52 -0.41
C ASP A 46 -0.18 11.30 -1.53
N ASP A 47 0.45 11.41 -2.71
CA ASP A 47 -0.09 12.13 -3.86
C ASP A 47 -1.34 11.45 -4.46
N PHE A 48 -1.47 10.12 -4.31
CA PHE A 48 -2.67 9.36 -4.72
C PHE A 48 -3.80 9.46 -3.69
N ALA A 49 -3.47 9.48 -2.40
CA ALA A 49 -4.45 9.61 -1.34
C ALA A 49 -5.11 11.00 -1.35
N THR A 50 -4.35 12.05 -1.67
CA THR A 50 -4.90 13.39 -1.86
C THR A 50 -5.77 13.49 -3.10
N SER A 51 -5.38 12.89 -4.24
CA SER A 51 -6.20 12.92 -5.45
C SER A 51 -7.53 12.19 -5.28
N GLU A 52 -7.55 11.01 -4.64
CA GLU A 52 -8.81 10.29 -4.37
C GLU A 52 -9.72 11.06 -3.40
N ALA A 53 -9.14 11.72 -2.39
CA ALA A 53 -9.90 12.50 -1.43
C ALA A 53 -10.50 13.77 -2.06
N GLU A 54 -9.77 14.42 -2.96
CA GLU A 54 -10.24 15.59 -3.72
C GLU A 54 -11.35 15.21 -4.71
N GLU A 55 -11.21 14.08 -5.42
CA GLU A 55 -12.25 13.57 -6.32
C GLU A 55 -13.53 13.17 -5.56
N ALA A 56 -13.39 12.48 -4.42
CA ALA A 56 -14.54 12.10 -3.60
C ALA A 56 -15.30 13.31 -3.02
N GLN A 57 -14.58 14.39 -2.69
CA GLN A 57 -15.19 15.66 -2.25
C GLN A 57 -15.85 16.40 -3.40
N ALA A 58 -15.24 16.42 -4.59
CA ALA A 58 -15.82 17.02 -5.78
C ALA A 58 -17.09 16.29 -6.25
N GLU A 59 -17.13 14.96 -6.14
CA GLU A 59 -18.30 14.13 -6.45
C GLU A 59 -19.46 14.45 -5.49
N LYS A 60 -19.17 14.56 -4.18
CA LYS A 60 -20.16 14.95 -3.16
C LYS A 60 -20.74 16.34 -3.40
N ALA A 61 -19.89 17.32 -3.73
CA ALA A 61 -20.30 18.69 -4.02
C ALA A 61 -21.18 18.80 -5.28
N ARG A 62 -21.06 17.86 -6.23
CA ARG A 62 -21.94 17.75 -7.41
C ARG A 62 -23.29 17.15 -7.08
N GLN A 63 -23.33 16.18 -6.16
CA GLN A 63 -24.57 15.53 -5.73
C GLN A 63 -25.44 16.43 -4.83
N ASP A 64 -24.83 17.29 -4.02
CA ASP A 64 -25.55 18.22 -3.14
C ASP A 64 -26.12 19.46 -3.87
N ASN A 65 -25.70 19.72 -5.12
CA ASN A 65 -26.13 20.86 -5.95
C ASN A 65 -27.13 20.49 -7.07
N GLY A 66 -27.62 19.25 -7.11
CA GLY A 66 -28.66 18.78 -8.04
C GLY A 66 -29.98 18.52 -7.34
#